data_AF-A0A8I6SGN9-F1
#
_entry.id   AF-A0A8I6SGN9-F1
#
_cell.length_a   1.000
_cell.length_b   1.000
_cell.length_c   1.000
_cell.angle_alpha   90.00
_cell.angle_beta   90.00
_cell.angle_gamma   90.00
#
_symmetry.space_group_name_H-M   'P 1'
#
loop_
_entity.id
_entity.type
_entity.pdbx_description
1 polymer ?
#
loop_
_entity_poly.entity_id
_entity_poly.type
_entity_poly.pdbx_seq_one_letter_code
_entity_poly.pdbx_strand_id
1 'polypeptide(L)' 'MRSSWLARFLDKWPGKKIFGIYRFMPIFFLMGAALEFSMINWDFQGKVNFYRTYKRRQAQAVADRILLKEEEKEEMKA' A
#
# COMPACT_ATOMS: atom_id res chain seq x y z
N MET A 1 -43.80 5.98 2.28
CA MET A 1 -43.19 6.99 3.17
C MET A 1 -41.72 7.12 2.80
N ARG A 2 -41.36 8.13 1.99
CA ARG A 2 -39.95 8.37 1.64
C ARG A 2 -39.25 8.90 2.89
N SER A 3 -38.23 8.18 3.36
CA SER A 3 -37.41 8.48 4.53
C SER A 3 -37.06 9.98 4.61
N SER A 4 -37.83 10.75 5.39
CA SER A 4 -37.72 12.21 5.44
C SER A 4 -36.36 12.66 5.99
N TRP A 5 -35.68 11.77 6.72
CA TRP A 5 -34.36 12.01 7.28
C TRP A 5 -33.26 12.06 6.21
N LEU A 6 -33.26 11.13 5.25
CA LEU A 6 -32.31 11.13 4.12
C LEU A 6 -32.50 12.36 3.24
N ALA A 7 -33.75 12.76 2.98
CA ALA A 7 -34.04 13.97 2.21
C ALA A 7 -33.53 15.24 2.92
N ARG A 8 -33.74 15.36 4.24
CA ARG A 8 -33.24 16.49 5.04
C ARG A 8 -31.72 16.55 5.10
N PHE A 9 -31.04 15.41 5.17
CA PHE A 9 -29.58 15.35 5.12
C PHE A 9 -29.03 15.76 3.75
N LEU A 10 -29.64 15.27 2.66
CA LEU A 10 -29.28 15.62 1.29
C LEU A 10 -29.56 17.10 0.95
N ASP A 11 -30.57 17.71 1.57
CA ASP A 11 -30.90 19.12 1.39
C ASP A 11 -29.97 20.08 2.15
N LYS A 12 -29.35 19.62 3.24
CA LYS A 12 -28.32 20.38 3.97
C LYS A 12 -26.94 20.34 3.31
N TRP A 13 -26.76 19.59 2.23
CA TRP A 13 -25.47 19.46 1.57
C TRP A 13 -25.06 20.78 0.88
N PRO A 14 -23.95 21.43 1.29
CA PRO A 14 -23.47 22.64 0.63
C PRO A 14 -22.96 22.28 -0.77
N GLY A 15 -23.47 22.96 -1.80
CA GLY A 15 -23.16 22.64 -3.20
C GLY A 15 -24.39 22.43 -4.08
N LYS A 16 -25.60 22.29 -3.51
CA LYS A 16 -26.85 22.18 -4.28
C LYS A 16 -27.09 23.36 -5.23
N LYS A 17 -26.61 24.57 -4.88
CA LYS A 17 -26.78 25.81 -5.65
C LYS A 17 -25.70 26.03 -6.73
N ILE A 18 -24.55 25.37 -6.62
CA ILE A 18 -23.35 25.63 -7.46
C ILE A 18 -22.99 24.40 -8.31
N PHE A 19 -23.10 23.19 -7.75
CA PHE A 19 -22.75 21.92 -8.39
C PHE A 19 -23.97 21.13 -8.91
N GLY A 20 -25.21 21.57 -8.64
CA GLY A 20 -26.43 21.02 -9.25
C GLY A 20 -26.51 19.47 -9.21
N ILE A 21 -26.66 18.86 -10.39
CA ILE A 21 -26.72 17.39 -10.58
C ILE A 21 -25.39 16.70 -10.18
N TYR A 22 -24.26 17.42 -10.29
CA TYR A 22 -22.92 16.92 -10.00
C TYR A 22 -22.48 17.06 -8.54
N ARG A 23 -23.40 17.28 -7.60
CA ARG A 23 -23.10 17.39 -6.14
C ARG A 23 -22.29 16.22 -5.55
N PHE A 24 -22.34 15.05 -6.19
CA PHE A 24 -21.63 13.86 -5.76
C PHE A 24 -20.23 13.73 -6.38
N MET A 25 -19.91 14.52 -7.41
CA MET A 25 -18.62 14.48 -8.11
C MET A 25 -17.42 14.65 -7.15
N PRO A 26 -17.42 15.62 -6.20
CA PRO A 26 -16.30 15.78 -5.28
C PRO A 26 -16.11 14.56 -4.36
N ILE A 27 -17.20 13.87 -4.01
CA ILE A 27 -17.15 12.67 -3.16
C ILE A 27 -16.52 11.52 -3.94
N PHE A 28 -16.92 11.30 -5.19
CA PHE A 28 -16.32 10.28 -6.04
C PHE A 28 -14.84 10.55 -6.31
N PHE A 29 -14.45 11.83 -6.48
CA PHE A 29 -13.05 12.22 -6.63
C PHE A 29 -12.24 11.92 -5.36
N LEU A 30 -12.71 12.36 -4.19
CA LEU A 30 -12.05 12.08 -2.92
C LEU A 30 -12.01 10.58 -2.62
N MET A 31 -13.06 9.83 -2.98
CA MET A 31 -13.09 8.38 -2.83
C MET A 31 -12.11 7.68 -3.78
N GLY A 32 -11.97 8.16 -5.01
CA GLY A 32 -10.96 7.68 -5.95
C GLY A 32 -9.54 7.93 -5.44
N ALA A 33 -9.26 9.16 -5.00
CA ALA A 33 -7.98 9.52 -4.39
C ALA A 33 -7.72 8.73 -3.09
N ALA A 34 -8.75 8.48 -2.28
CA ALA A 34 -8.65 7.63 -1.10
C ALA A 34 -8.40 6.18 -1.47
N LEU A 35 -8.93 5.70 -2.59
CA LEU A 35 -8.68 4.34 -3.09
C LEU A 35 -7.27 4.20 -3.64
N GLU A 36 -6.76 5.19 -4.37
CA GLU A 36 -5.35 5.23 -4.80
C GLU A 36 -4.41 5.32 -3.60
N PHE A 37 -4.70 6.21 -2.65
CA PHE A 37 -3.96 6.33 -1.40
C PHE A 37 -4.03 5.03 -0.58
N SER A 38 -5.21 4.43 -0.53
CA SER A 38 -5.42 3.12 0.08
C SER A 38 -4.55 2.09 -0.64
N MET A 39 -4.62 1.91 -1.95
CA MET A 39 -3.78 0.96 -2.68
C MET A 39 -2.28 1.12 -2.39
N ILE A 40 -1.79 2.35 -2.25
CA ILE A 40 -0.39 2.65 -1.93
C ILE A 40 -0.07 2.35 -0.46
N ASN A 41 -0.98 2.70 0.46
CA ASN A 41 -0.76 2.64 1.91
C ASN A 41 -1.28 1.34 2.54
N TRP A 42 -2.04 0.54 1.79
CA TRP A 42 -2.64 -0.74 2.16
C TRP A 42 -1.57 -1.83 2.03
N ASP A 43 -0.52 -1.67 2.83
CA ASP A 43 0.43 -2.73 3.18
C ASP A 43 -0.14 -3.58 4.32
N PHE A 44 -1.47 -3.76 4.37
CA PHE A 44 -2.18 -4.54 5.41
C PHE A 44 -1.77 -6.03 5.40
N GLN A 45 -1.08 -6.48 4.36
CA GLN A 45 -0.60 -7.84 4.21
C GLN A 45 0.93 -7.84 4.14
N GLY A 46 1.58 -7.52 5.27
CA GLY A 46 3.04 -7.56 5.50
C GLY A 46 3.72 -8.95 5.32
N LYS A 47 3.31 -9.72 4.30
CA LYS A 47 3.72 -11.08 3.96
C LYS A 47 3.83 -11.35 2.45
N VAL A 48 4.00 -10.36 1.56
CA VAL A 48 4.40 -10.68 0.17
C VAL A 48 5.43 -9.71 -0.39
N ASN A 49 6.18 -9.02 0.47
CA ASN A 49 7.29 -8.22 0.01
C ASN A 49 8.43 -9.16 -0.44
N PHE A 50 8.37 -9.59 -1.70
CA PHE A 50 9.38 -10.35 -2.45
C PHE A 50 10.80 -9.84 -2.12
N TYR A 51 10.92 -8.54 -1.94
CA TYR A 51 12.16 -7.85 -1.64
C TYR A 51 12.81 -8.29 -0.33
N ARG A 52 12.02 -8.57 0.72
CA ARG A 52 12.57 -9.03 2.02
C ARG A 52 13.17 -10.43 1.90
N THR A 53 12.52 -11.30 1.13
CA THR A 53 13.02 -12.66 0.86
C THR A 53 14.24 -12.63 -0.05
N TYR A 54 14.23 -11.79 -1.08
CA TYR A 54 15.37 -11.59 -1.99
C TYR A 54 16.61 -11.07 -1.26
N LYS A 55 16.47 -10.00 -0.46
CA LYS A 55 17.58 -9.41 0.32
C LYS A 55 18.15 -10.40 1.34
N ARG A 56 17.29 -11.21 1.99
CA ARG A 56 17.74 -12.25 2.93
C ARG A 56 18.60 -13.31 2.25
N ARG A 57 18.19 -13.80 1.08
CA ARG A 57 18.96 -14.81 0.32
C ARG A 57 20.30 -14.27 -0.19
N GLN A 58 20.32 -13.01 -0.62
CA GLN A 58 21.56 -12.37 -1.08
C GLN A 58 22.58 -12.22 0.05
N ALA A 59 22.14 -11.83 1.25
CA ALA A 59 23.01 -11.76 2.42
C ALA A 59 23.60 -13.13 2.80
N GLN A 60 22.78 -14.19 2.76
CA GLN A 60 23.24 -15.56 3.02
C GLN A 60 24.28 -16.02 1.99
N ALA A 61 24.02 -15.81 0.70
CA ALA A 61 24.95 -16.21 -0.36
C ALA A 61 26.32 -15.51 -0.26
N VAL A 62 26.37 -14.29 0.27
CA VAL A 62 27.63 -13.58 0.50
C VAL A 62 28.37 -14.16 1.71
N ALA A 63 27.67 -14.44 2.81
CA ALA A 63 28.26 -15.04 4.00
C ALA A 63 28.86 -16.42 3.71
N ASP A 64 28.12 -17.28 3.02
CA ASP A 64 28.59 -18.63 2.66
C ASP A 64 29.84 -18.57 1.77
N ARG A 65 29.92 -17.59 0.87
CA ARG A 65 31.09 -17.38 0.01
C ARG A 65 32.33 -16.93 0.76
N ILE A 66 32.16 -16.19 1.86
CA ILE A 66 33.27 -15.74 2.69
C ILE A 66 33.80 -16.93 3.49
N LEU A 67 32.91 -17.73 4.08
CA LEU A 67 33.28 -18.94 4.83
C LEU A 67 34.05 -19.95 3.96
N LEU A 68 33.55 -20.25 2.76
CA LEU A 68 34.26 -21.15 1.83
C LEU A 68 35.65 -20.62 1.43
N LYS A 69 35.80 -19.30 1.27
CA LYS A 69 37.10 -18.69 1.00
C LYS A 69 38.04 -18.71 2.19
N GLU A 70 37.51 -18.76 3.41
CA GLU A 70 38.31 -18.88 4.62
C GLU A 70 38.78 -20.34 4.80
N GLU A 71 37.90 -21.31 4.57
CA GLU A 71 38.22 -22.73 4.56
C GLU A 71 39.28 -23.07 3.50
N GLU A 72 39.12 -22.62 2.25
CA GLU A 72 40.12 -22.81 1.18
C GLU A 72 41.49 -22.18 1.51
N LYS A 73 41.50 -21.07 2.26
CA LYS A 73 42.74 -20.40 2.68
C LYS A 73 43.43 -21.11 3.85
N GLU A 74 42.67 -21.74 4.72
CA GLU A 74 43.20 -22.54 5.83
C GLU A 74 43.79 -23.85 5.31
N GLU A 75 43.11 -24.53 4.37
CA GLU A 75 43.62 -25.75 3.73
C GLU A 75 44.90 -25.52 2.91
N MET A 76 45.05 -24.35 2.27
CA MET A 76 46.28 -24.00 1.53
C MET A 76 47.46 -23.63 2.44
N LYS A 77 47.20 -23.34 3.72
CA LYS A 77 48.22 -22.97 4.71
C LYS A 77 48.67 -24.14 5.59
N ALA A 78 47.91 -25.24 5.61
CA ALA A 78 48.25 -26.49 6.29
C ALA A 78 49.15 -27.37 5.42
#